data_AF-A0A1J3HBG7-F1
#
_entry.id   AF-A0A1J3HBG7-F1
#
_cell.length_a   1.000
_cell.length_b   1.000
_cell.length_c   1.000
_cell.angle_alpha   90.00
_cell.angle_beta   90.00
_cell.angle_gamma   90.00
#
_symmetry.space_group_name_H-M   'P 1'
#
loop_
_entity.id
_entity.type
_entity.pdbx_description
1 polymer ?
#
loop_
_entity_poly.entity_id
_entity_poly.type
_entity_poly.pdbx_seq_one_letter_code
_entity_poly.pdbx_strand_id
1 'polypeptide(L)'
;TPSDLRKRASLFFKISGKLKQLANKFGLAVVITNQVTDFVESSDGLSGLRIGNLRYMCSSGRRVVPALGLAWANCVNSRLFISRSDDTVCKERRENDENGP
;
A
#
# COMPACT_ATOMS: atom_id res chain seq x y z
N THR A 1 -18.94 8.94 -4.65
CA THR A 1 -20.07 8.02 -4.36
C THR A 1 -19.68 6.59 -4.70
N PRO A 2 -20.41 5.54 -4.25
CA PRO A 2 -20.10 4.15 -4.57
C PRO A 2 -20.05 3.84 -6.08
N SER A 3 -20.85 4.54 -6.89
CA SER A 3 -20.83 4.40 -8.35
C SER A 3 -19.53 4.94 -8.96
N ASP A 4 -18.96 6.01 -8.41
CA ASP A 4 -17.67 6.54 -8.84
C ASP A 4 -16.52 5.57 -8.53
N LEU A 5 -16.55 4.93 -7.36
CA LEU A 5 -15.56 3.92 -6.99
C LEU A 5 -15.58 2.74 -7.96
N ARG A 6 -16.77 2.27 -8.34
CA ARG A 6 -16.92 1.20 -9.35
C ARG A 6 -16.37 1.62 -10.71
N LYS A 7 -16.66 2.84 -11.16
CA LYS A 7 -16.13 3.38 -12.43
C LYS A 7 -14.59 3.45 -12.41
N ARG A 8 -14.01 3.96 -11.32
CA ARG A 8 -12.55 4.03 -11.13
C ARG A 8 -11.91 2.65 -11.11
N ALA A 9 -12.48 1.69 -10.38
CA ALA A 9 -12.01 0.31 -10.37
C ALA A 9 -12.02 -0.31 -11.77
N SER A 10 -13.11 -0.14 -12.54
CA SER A 10 -13.19 -0.60 -13.92
C SER A 10 -12.10 0.01 -14.80
N LEU A 11 -11.83 1.30 -14.64
CA LEU A 11 -10.76 1.98 -15.37
C LEU A 11 -9.38 1.42 -15.02
N PHE A 12 -9.09 1.16 -13.74
CA PHE A 12 -7.84 0.54 -13.30
C PHE A 12 -7.61 -0.85 -13.92
N PHE A 13 -8.65 -1.68 -14.01
CA PHE A 13 -8.55 -2.98 -14.70
C PHE A 13 -8.20 -2.81 -16.18
N LYS A 14 -8.84 -1.86 -16.87
CA LYS A 14 -8.55 -1.58 -18.29
C LYS A 14 -7.11 -1.09 -18.49
N ILE A 15 -6.65 -0.17 -17.65
CA ILE A 15 -5.27 0.35 -17.69
C ILE A 15 -4.28 -0.78 -17.46
N SER A 16 -4.45 -1.57 -16.40
CA SER A 16 -3.54 -2.69 -16.12
C SER A 16 -3.51 -3.72 -17.25
N GLY A 17 -4.69 -4.08 -17.80
CA GLY A 17 -4.77 -5.01 -18.92
C GLY A 17 -3.98 -4.52 -20.13
N LYS A 18 -4.07 -3.23 -20.45
CA LYS A 18 -3.29 -2.63 -21.55
C LYS A 18 -1.80 -2.58 -21.26
N LEU A 19 -1.40 -2.22 -20.05
CA LEU A 19 0.01 -2.23 -19.66
C LEU A 19 0.61 -3.63 -19.75
N LYS A 20 -0.10 -4.68 -19.28
CA LYS A 20 0.33 -6.08 -19.42
C LYS A 20 0.40 -6.51 -20.88
N GLN A 21 -0.58 -6.13 -21.70
CA GLN A 21 -0.56 -6.43 -23.13
C GLN A 21 0.68 -5.84 -23.81
N LEU A 22 1.01 -4.59 -23.51
CA LEU A 22 2.19 -3.92 -24.07
C LEU A 22 3.50 -4.53 -23.54
N ALA A 23 3.58 -4.80 -22.23
CA ALA A 23 4.73 -5.46 -21.62
C ALA A 23 5.04 -6.79 -22.30
N ASN A 24 4.03 -7.64 -22.50
CA ASN A 24 4.20 -8.94 -23.14
C ASN A 24 4.53 -8.82 -24.64
N LYS A 25 3.90 -7.88 -25.34
CA LYS A 25 4.12 -7.69 -26.78
C LYS A 25 5.55 -7.25 -27.10
N PHE A 26 6.14 -6.42 -26.24
CA PHE A 26 7.44 -5.80 -26.50
C PHE A 26 8.56 -6.26 -25.57
N GLY A 27 8.28 -7.21 -24.65
CA GLY A 27 9.28 -7.71 -23.70
C GLY A 27 9.75 -6.65 -22.69
N LEU A 28 8.85 -5.78 -22.24
CA LEU A 28 9.19 -4.62 -21.38
C LEU A 28 8.84 -4.87 -19.91
N ALA A 29 9.65 -4.33 -19.01
CA ALA A 29 9.28 -4.14 -17.62
C ALA A 29 8.46 -2.85 -17.47
N VAL A 30 7.29 -2.93 -16.82
CA VAL A 30 6.44 -1.77 -16.54
C VAL A 30 6.56 -1.42 -15.06
N VAL A 31 7.16 -0.26 -14.77
CA VAL A 31 7.28 0.30 -13.41
C VAL A 31 6.26 1.42 -13.26
N ILE A 32 5.53 1.41 -12.14
CA ILE A 32 4.45 2.36 -11.88
C ILE A 32 4.66 2.96 -10.49
N THR A 33 4.52 4.28 -10.41
CA THR A 33 4.51 5.00 -9.14
C THR A 33 3.09 5.12 -8.63
N ASN A 34 2.93 5.00 -7.32
CA ASN A 34 1.66 5.21 -6.65
C ASN A 34 1.88 6.17 -5.49
N GLN A 35 0.94 7.09 -5.31
CA GLN A 35 0.93 7.98 -4.17
C GLN A 35 0.38 7.27 -2.92
N VAL A 36 0.72 7.82 -1.76
CA VAL A 36 0.22 7.37 -0.46
C VAL A 36 -0.80 8.36 0.09
N THR A 37 -1.72 7.87 0.90
CA THR A 37 -2.72 8.67 1.63
C THR A 37 -2.63 8.33 3.11
N ASP A 38 -2.92 9.29 3.98
CA ASP A 38 -2.97 9.05 5.42
C ASP A 38 -4.05 8.01 5.76
N PHE A 39 -3.72 7.11 6.70
CA PHE A 39 -4.69 6.17 7.25
C PHE A 39 -5.51 6.88 8.32
N VAL A 40 -6.83 6.97 8.12
CA VAL A 40 -7.76 7.48 9.12
C VAL A 40 -8.42 6.29 9.80
N GLU A 41 -8.17 6.12 11.09
CA GLU A 41 -8.79 5.08 11.89
C GLU A 41 -10.29 5.36 12.03
N SER A 42 -11.12 4.35 11.75
CA SER A 42 -12.56 4.43 11.97
C SER A 42 -12.85 3.98 13.39
N SER A 43 -13.76 4.65 14.09
CA SER A 43 -14.16 4.37 15.49
C SER A 43 -14.64 2.92 15.72
N ASP A 44 -15.01 2.20 14.66
CA ASP A 44 -15.46 0.81 14.67
C ASP A 44 -14.34 -0.22 14.90
N GLY A 45 -13.10 0.20 15.19
CA GLY A 45 -12.04 -0.72 15.63
C GLY A 45 -11.62 -1.75 14.57
N LEU A 46 -12.05 -1.59 13.31
CA LEU A 46 -11.61 -2.39 12.16
C LEU A 46 -10.19 -1.99 11.73
N SER A 47 -9.27 -1.93 12.70
CA SER A 47 -7.88 -1.49 12.60
C SER A 47 -6.95 -2.49 11.88
N GLY A 48 -7.53 -3.49 11.19
CA GLY A 48 -6.86 -4.65 10.63
C GLY A 48 -6.62 -4.64 9.12
N LEU A 49 -6.66 -3.48 8.44
CA LEU A 49 -6.38 -3.42 6.99
C LEU A 49 -4.92 -3.80 6.71
N ARG A 50 -4.66 -5.11 6.56
CA ARG A 50 -3.37 -5.64 6.13
C ARG A 50 -3.12 -5.26 4.68
N ILE A 51 -2.00 -4.59 4.41
CA ILE A 51 -1.59 -4.22 3.07
C ILE A 51 -0.60 -5.28 2.59
N GLY A 52 -1.14 -6.35 1.99
CA GLY A 52 -0.35 -7.52 1.63
C GLY A 52 0.13 -8.27 2.88
N ASN A 53 1.43 -8.50 2.99
CA ASN A 53 2.08 -9.14 4.13
C ASN A 53 2.46 -8.15 5.26
N LEU A 54 2.34 -6.84 5.03
CA LEU A 54 2.67 -5.83 6.04
C LEU A 54 1.46 -5.53 6.93
N ARG A 55 1.70 -5.51 8.26
CA ARG A 55 0.68 -5.14 9.25
C ARG A 55 0.24 -3.68 9.09
N TYR A 56 1.19 -2.80 8.80
CA TYR A 56 0.96 -1.39 8.45
C TYR A 56 2.16 -0.83 7.67
N MET A 57 1.97 0.32 7.02
CA MET A 57 3.06 1.11 6.42
C MET A 57 3.12 2.45 7.13
N CYS A 58 4.33 2.93 7.42
CA CYS A 58 4.56 4.22 8.06
C CYS A 58 5.50 5.08 7.23
N SER A 59 5.21 6.38 7.14
CA SER A 59 6.08 7.38 6.55
C SER A 59 5.96 8.68 7.36
N SER A 60 7.08 9.33 7.65
CA SER A 60 7.12 10.58 8.44
C SER A 60 6.34 10.50 9.76
N GLY A 61 6.45 9.36 10.47
CA GLY A 61 5.76 9.11 11.74
C GLY A 61 4.26 8.82 11.65
N ARG A 62 3.67 8.76 10.45
CA ARG A 62 2.24 8.54 10.23
C ARG A 62 1.95 7.23 9.52
N ARG A 63 0.83 6.58 9.86
CA ARG A 63 0.32 5.42 9.13
C ARG A 63 -0.22 5.87 7.78
N VAL A 64 0.16 5.15 6.73
CA VAL A 64 -0.23 5.45 5.36
C VAL A 64 -0.74 4.22 4.63
N VAL A 65 -1.56 4.45 3.61
CA VAL A 65 -2.13 3.42 2.72
C VAL A 65 -1.85 3.79 1.26
N PRO A 66 -1.77 2.80 0.34
CA PRO A 66 -1.63 3.10 -1.07
C PRO A 66 -2.93 3.69 -1.63
N ALA A 67 -2.84 4.75 -2.44
CA ALA A 67 -4.02 5.53 -2.85
C ALA A 67 -5.02 4.79 -3.78
N LEU A 68 -4.55 3.80 -4.56
CA LEU A 68 -5.35 3.18 -5.63
C LEU A 68 -6.19 1.96 -5.20
N GLY A 69 -6.07 1.55 -3.93
CA GLY A 69 -6.93 0.50 -3.35
C GLY A 69 -6.79 -0.91 -3.93
N LEU A 70 -7.72 -1.79 -3.56
CA LEU A 70 -7.66 -3.24 -3.81
C LEU A 70 -7.76 -3.64 -5.28
N ALA A 71 -8.58 -2.93 -6.07
CA ALA A 71 -8.74 -3.23 -7.50
C ALA A 71 -7.40 -3.14 -8.24
N TRP A 72 -6.64 -2.06 -7.99
CA TRP A 72 -5.32 -1.88 -8.57
C TRP A 72 -4.29 -2.85 -8.00
N ALA A 73 -4.31 -3.02 -6.67
CA ALA A 73 -3.45 -3.95 -5.96
C ALA A 73 -3.46 -5.35 -6.58
N ASN A 74 -4.62 -5.91 -6.92
CA ASN A 74 -4.73 -7.25 -7.51
C ASN A 74 -4.14 -7.37 -8.92
N CYS A 75 -3.81 -6.25 -9.56
CA CYS A 75 -3.34 -6.22 -10.93
C CYS A 75 -1.83 -6.15 -11.07
N VAL A 76 -1.10 -5.75 -10.03
CA VAL A 76 0.36 -5.60 -10.05
C VAL A 76 1.07 -6.84 -9.52
N ASN A 77 2.21 -7.18 -10.12
CA ASN A 77 2.97 -8.40 -9.79
C ASN A 77 3.79 -8.23 -8.50
N SER A 78 4.47 -7.10 -8.37
CA SER A 78 5.34 -6.79 -7.23
C SER A 78 5.03 -5.39 -6.73
N ARG A 79 5.11 -5.19 -5.41
CA ARG A 79 4.87 -3.89 -4.78
C ARG A 79 6.03 -3.57 -3.85
N LEU A 80 6.54 -2.35 -3.99
CA LEU A 80 7.61 -1.82 -3.16
C LEU A 80 7.05 -0.62 -2.40
N PHE A 81 7.17 -0.65 -1.07
CA PHE A 81 6.95 0.53 -0.26
C PHE A 81 8.31 1.14 0.06
N ILE A 82 8.46 2.43 -0.20
CA ILE A 82 9.69 3.17 0.01
C ILE A 82 9.36 4.33 0.94
N SER A 83 10.05 4.42 2.06
CA SER A 83 10.01 5.57 2.97
C SER A 83 11.42 6.08 3.17
N ARG A 84 11.56 7.39 3.39
CA ARG A 84 12.83 7.94 3.83
C ARG A 84 13.13 7.39 5.22
N SER A 85 14.25 6.67 5.36
CA SER A 85 14.83 6.39 6.67
C SER A 85 15.61 7.64 7.06
N ASP A 86 15.18 8.32 8.12
CA ASP A 86 16.05 9.26 8.79
C ASP A 86 16.95 8.38 9.66
N ASP A 87 18.17 8.05 9.20
CA ASP A 87 19.10 7.20 9.95
C ASP A 87 19.55 7.89 11.25
N THR A 88 18.67 7.82 12.25
CA THR A 88 19.01 7.51 13.63
C THR A 88 18.27 6.21 13.91
N VAL A 89 19.02 5.12 14.06
CA VAL A 89 18.55 3.75 14.31
C VAL A 89 17.31 3.77 15.20
N CYS A 90 16.14 3.51 14.62
CA CYS A 90 14.96 3.17 15.39
C CYS A 90 15.28 1.85 16.09
N LYS A 91 15.73 1.91 17.35
CA LYS A 91 15.75 0.74 18.21
C LYS A 91 14.35 0.13 18.12
N GLU A 92 14.26 -1.10 17.62
CA GLU A 92 13.18 -1.97 18.03
C GLU A 92 13.15 -1.89 19.56
N ARG A 93 12.13 -1.22 20.12
CA ARG A 93 11.73 -1.57 21.48
C ARG A 93 11.25 -3.00 21.36
N ARG A 94 12.18 -3.94 21.54
CA ARG A 94 11.83 -5.29 21.93
C ARG A 94 10.98 -5.13 23.18
N GLU A 95 9.73 -5.58 23.10
CA GLU A 95 8.95 -5.91 24.28
C GLU A 95 9.82 -6.84 25.12
N ASN A 96 10.41 -6.29 26.16
CA ASN A 96 10.96 -6.99 27.30
C ASN A 96 10.87 -5.95 28.41
N ASP A 97 9.79 -6.04 29.18
CA ASP A 97 9.77 -5.78 30.62
C ASP A 97 8.40 -6.30 31.15
N GLU A 98 8.24 -7.63 31.08
CA GLU A 98 7.79 -8.32 32.29
C GLU A 98 8.93 -8.14 33.31
N ASN A 99 8.71 -7.32 34.35
CA ASN A 99 9.21 -7.47 35.74
C ASN A 99 9.35 -6.12 36.49
N GLY A 100 8.37 -5.82 37.34
CA GLY A 100 8.52 -5.11 38.63
C GLY A 100 8.73 -3.58 38.61
N PRO A 101 8.47 -2.89 39.74
CA PRO A 101 8.30 -3.40 41.11
C PRO A 101 6.87 -3.76 41.51
#